data_AF-A0A816HNF4-F1
#
_entry.id   AF-A0A816HNF4-F1
#
_cell.length_a   1.000
_cell.length_b   1.000
_cell.length_c   1.000
_cell.angle_alpha   90.00
_cell.angle_beta   90.00
_cell.angle_gamma   90.00
#
_symmetry.space_group_name_H-M   'P 1'
#
loop_
_entity.id
_entity.type
_entity.pdbx_description
1 polymer ?
#
loop_
_entity_poly.entity_id
_entity_poly.type
_entity_poly.pdbx_seq_one_letter_code
_entity_poly.pdbx_strand_id
1 'polypeptide(L)'
;MFKDEQSTQLKQVINQDSLLIRLEKWLEHIYDTTSFNFLEVFTSSVERFIEHERQEKTSKADDMDMETVEGQIEALKRKFSTMTDSIEYEKLLNTNERRISHKAMLSALMISLYHQEPCFQQAYQMLHLLMDIDSQMIDWRQKHILLVQRQIGRKPGTAGTDGIFYLQKTMT
;
A
#
# COMPACT_ATOMS: atom_id res chain seq x y z
N MET A 1 -13.53 21.85 22.14
CA MET A 1 -14.74 21.22 21.59
C MET A 1 -15.16 22.02 20.37
N PHE A 2 -15.48 21.36 19.25
CA PHE A 2 -15.92 22.06 18.03
C PHE A 2 -17.28 22.75 18.28
N LYS A 3 -17.51 23.90 17.65
CA LYS A 3 -18.83 24.56 17.66
C LYS A 3 -19.84 23.75 16.83
N ASP A 4 -21.13 24.00 17.00
CA ASP A 4 -22.20 23.24 16.31
C ASP A 4 -22.12 23.33 14.79
N GLU A 5 -21.79 24.52 14.26
CA GLU A 5 -21.58 24.74 12.82
C GLU A 5 -20.38 23.94 12.28
N GLN A 6 -19.23 24.00 12.98
CA GLN A 6 -18.02 23.26 12.63
C GLN A 6 -18.24 21.74 12.71
N SER A 7 -19.00 21.29 13.71
CA SER A 7 -19.36 19.88 13.87
C SER A 7 -20.25 19.39 12.73
N THR A 8 -21.15 20.25 12.25
CA THR A 8 -22.02 19.95 11.11
C THR A 8 -21.20 19.86 9.82
N GLN A 9 -20.29 20.80 9.58
CA GLN A 9 -19.37 20.78 8.44
C GLN A 9 -18.47 19.54 8.45
N LEU A 10 -17.89 19.18 9.60
CA LEU A 10 -17.06 17.98 9.73
C LEU A 10 -17.84 16.71 9.40
N LYS A 11 -19.07 16.57 9.89
CA LYS A 11 -19.93 15.42 9.57
C LYS A 11 -20.23 15.35 8.07
N GLN A 12 -20.47 16.49 7.43
CA GLN A 12 -20.67 16.53 5.98
C GLN A 12 -19.43 16.04 5.22
N VAL A 13 -18.23 16.49 5.61
CA VAL A 13 -16.97 16.07 4.97
C VAL A 13 -16.68 14.59 5.20
N ILE A 14 -16.89 14.09 6.42
CA ILE A 14 -16.64 12.67 6.77
C ILE A 14 -17.56 11.73 5.98
N ASN A 15 -18.78 12.16 5.67
CA ASN A 15 -19.75 11.36 4.92
C ASN A 15 -19.56 11.41 3.40
N GLN A 16 -18.64 12.24 2.89
CA GLN A 16 -18.34 12.29 1.47
C GLN A 16 -17.26 11.27 1.09
N ASP A 17 -17.30 10.81 -0.16
CA ASP A 17 -16.23 9.96 -0.71
C ASP A 17 -14.87 10.65 -0.55
N SER A 18 -14.00 9.99 0.22
CA SER A 18 -12.61 10.41 0.42
C SER A 18 -11.82 10.34 -0.89
N LEU A 19 -10.65 10.98 -0.91
CA LEU A 19 -9.72 10.88 -2.03
C LEU A 19 -9.35 9.42 -2.33
N LEU A 20 -9.17 8.60 -1.29
CA LEU A 20 -8.86 7.18 -1.43
C LEU A 20 -9.99 6.42 -2.15
N ILE A 21 -11.25 6.64 -1.75
CA ILE A 21 -12.42 6.00 -2.36
C ILE A 21 -12.54 6.40 -3.84
N ARG A 22 -12.30 7.67 -4.16
CA ARG A 22 -12.35 8.16 -5.55
C ARG A 22 -11.22 7.59 -6.40
N LEU A 23 -10.02 7.51 -5.84
CA LEU A 23 -8.86 6.89 -6.49
C LEU A 23 -9.13 5.40 -6.77
N GLU A 24 -9.64 4.68 -5.78
CA GLU A 24 -9.99 3.27 -5.91
C GLU A 24 -10.99 3.06 -7.06
N LYS A 25 -12.12 3.79 -7.06
CA LYS A 25 -13.11 3.72 -8.15
C LYS A 25 -12.51 4.01 -9.53
N TRP A 26 -11.60 4.98 -9.62
CA TRP A 26 -10.92 5.30 -10.87
C TRP A 26 -9.96 4.18 -11.32
N LEU A 27 -9.21 3.58 -10.39
CA LEU A 27 -8.33 2.43 -10.67
C LEU A 27 -9.13 1.19 -11.08
N GLU A 28 -10.26 0.91 -10.42
CA GLU A 28 -11.17 -0.18 -10.80
C GLU A 28 -11.74 0.03 -12.20
N HIS A 29 -12.10 1.26 -12.55
CA HIS A 29 -12.55 1.58 -13.90
C HIS A 29 -11.48 1.31 -14.95
N ILE A 30 -10.21 1.62 -14.67
CA ILE A 30 -9.09 1.25 -15.57
C ILE A 30 -9.03 -0.26 -15.74
N TYR A 31 -9.18 -1.03 -14.66
CA TYR A 31 -9.15 -2.50 -14.73
C TYR A 31 -10.27 -3.02 -15.63
N ASP A 32 -11.50 -2.56 -15.40
CA ASP A 32 -12.70 -3.06 -16.08
C ASP A 32 -12.79 -2.62 -17.55
N THR A 33 -12.17 -1.49 -17.92
CA THR A 33 -12.16 -0.98 -19.30
C THR A 33 -11.00 -1.51 -20.14
N THR A 34 -9.97 -2.05 -19.49
CA THR A 34 -8.81 -2.59 -20.18
C THR A 34 -9.15 -3.95 -20.77
N SER A 35 -9.05 -4.11 -22.10
CA SER A 35 -9.31 -5.40 -22.78
C SER A 35 -8.21 -6.45 -22.57
N PHE A 36 -7.11 -6.06 -21.92
CA PHE A 36 -5.95 -6.89 -21.63
C PHE A 36 -6.11 -7.59 -20.28
N ASN A 37 -6.05 -8.92 -20.26
CA ASN A 37 -6.12 -9.70 -19.02
C ASN A 37 -4.79 -9.63 -18.26
N PHE A 38 -4.56 -8.50 -17.59
CA PHE A 38 -3.31 -8.24 -16.87
C PHE A 38 -3.04 -9.27 -15.78
N LEU A 39 -4.06 -9.71 -15.03
CA LEU A 39 -3.88 -10.68 -13.94
C LEU A 39 -3.31 -12.00 -14.44
N GLU A 40 -3.86 -12.54 -15.54
CA GLU A 40 -3.38 -13.78 -16.14
C GLU A 40 -1.93 -13.65 -16.62
N VAL A 41 -1.64 -12.59 -17.39
CA VAL A 41 -0.28 -12.36 -17.92
C VAL A 41 0.74 -12.12 -16.80
N PHE A 42 0.35 -11.37 -15.78
CA PHE A 42 1.18 -11.13 -14.61
C PHE A 42 1.44 -12.44 -13.85
N THR A 43 0.41 -13.24 -13.60
CA THR A 43 0.51 -14.52 -12.89
C THR A 43 1.43 -15.49 -13.63
N SER A 44 1.23 -15.69 -14.94
CA SER A 44 2.11 -16.55 -15.75
C SER A 44 3.54 -16.02 -15.84
N SER A 45 3.76 -14.71 -15.72
CA SER A 45 5.11 -14.13 -15.70
C SER A 45 5.80 -14.34 -14.35
N VAL A 46 5.05 -14.23 -13.24
CA VAL A 46 5.53 -14.58 -11.90
C VAL A 46 5.87 -16.06 -11.80
N GLU A 47 5.03 -16.95 -12.32
CA GLU A 47 5.28 -18.40 -12.31
C GLU A 47 6.56 -18.74 -13.08
N ARG A 48 6.74 -18.18 -14.28
CA ARG A 48 7.98 -18.36 -15.06
C ARG A 48 9.21 -17.81 -14.34
N PHE A 49 9.09 -16.65 -13.70
CA PHE A 49 10.17 -16.06 -12.91
C PHE A 49 10.56 -16.96 -11.73
N ILE A 50 9.59 -17.48 -10.98
CA ILE A 50 9.84 -18.37 -9.84
C ILE A 50 10.48 -19.68 -10.29
N GLU A 51 10.04 -20.25 -11.41
CA GLU A 51 10.64 -21.48 -11.95
C GLU A 51 12.07 -21.24 -12.43
N HIS A 52 12.35 -20.09 -13.05
CA HIS A 52 13.71 -19.70 -13.41
C HIS A 52 14.61 -19.57 -12.16
N GLU A 53 14.14 -18.90 -11.11
CA GLU A 53 14.86 -18.79 -9.83
C GLU A 53 15.15 -20.15 -9.20
N ARG A 54 14.21 -21.09 -9.31
CA ARG A 54 14.38 -22.47 -8.83
C ARG A 54 15.48 -23.18 -9.60
N GLN A 55 15.44 -23.14 -10.93
CA GLN A 55 16.43 -23.79 -11.79
C GLN A 55 17.84 -23.21 -11.58
N GLU A 56 17.97 -21.89 -11.51
CA GLU A 56 19.25 -21.23 -11.23
C GLU A 56 19.83 -21.69 -9.89
N LYS A 57 19.04 -21.72 -8.82
CA LYS A 57 19.52 -22.11 -7.50
C LYS A 57 19.85 -23.60 -7.41
N THR A 58 19.02 -24.46 -8.00
CA THR A 58 19.29 -25.91 -8.08
C THR A 58 20.56 -26.20 -8.88
N SER A 59 20.84 -25.45 -9.96
CA SER A 59 22.06 -25.62 -10.75
C SER A 59 23.34 -25.20 -10.01
N LYS A 60 23.22 -24.32 -9.01
CA LYS A 60 24.32 -23.83 -8.16
C LYS A 60 24.41 -24.56 -6.81
N ALA A 61 23.69 -25.68 -6.66
CA ALA A 61 23.48 -26.37 -5.38
C ALA A 61 24.70 -27.14 -4.82
N ASP A 62 25.91 -26.96 -5.37
CA ASP A 62 27.13 -27.55 -4.80
C ASP A 62 27.41 -27.04 -3.36
N ASP A 63 26.87 -25.87 -2.98
CA ASP A 63 27.04 -25.25 -1.65
C ASP A 63 25.73 -25.15 -0.79
N MET A 64 24.56 -25.52 -1.33
CA MET A 64 23.27 -25.39 -0.63
C MET A 64 22.44 -26.68 -0.74
N ASP A 65 21.90 -27.18 0.37
CA ASP A 65 20.98 -28.32 0.30
C ASP A 65 19.67 -27.95 -0.42
N MET A 66 19.03 -28.97 -1.03
CA MET A 66 17.79 -28.80 -1.77
C MET A 66 16.60 -28.35 -0.92
N GLU A 67 16.60 -28.65 0.38
CA GLU A 67 15.55 -28.23 1.32
C GLU A 67 15.57 -26.72 1.53
N THR A 68 16.76 -26.14 1.65
CA THR A 68 17.00 -24.69 1.77
C THR A 68 16.57 -23.98 0.50
N VAL A 69 16.90 -24.53 -0.68
CA VAL A 69 16.46 -23.98 -1.97
C VAL A 69 14.94 -23.97 -2.06
N GLU A 70 14.28 -25.09 -1.76
CA GLU A 70 12.81 -25.17 -1.82
C GLU A 70 12.15 -24.23 -0.80
N GLY A 71 12.70 -24.12 0.41
CA GLY A 71 12.22 -23.17 1.42
C GLY A 71 12.28 -21.70 0.95
N GLN A 72 13.34 -21.31 0.24
CA GLN A 72 13.44 -19.97 -0.34
C GLN A 72 12.45 -19.74 -1.48
N ILE A 73 12.23 -20.74 -2.33
CA ILE A 73 11.26 -20.68 -3.43
C ILE A 73 9.83 -20.60 -2.88
N GLU A 74 9.52 -21.33 -1.82
CA GLU A 74 8.22 -21.28 -1.15
C GLU A 74 7.98 -19.91 -0.48
N ALA A 75 9.01 -19.33 0.15
CA ALA A 75 8.94 -17.97 0.66
C ALA A 75 8.72 -16.94 -0.46
N LEU A 76 9.33 -17.14 -1.63
CA LEU A 76 9.13 -16.27 -2.80
C LEU A 76 7.70 -16.39 -3.36
N LYS A 77 7.19 -17.60 -3.54
CA LYS A 77 5.80 -17.87 -3.94
C LYS A 77 4.81 -17.17 -3.02
N ARG A 78 5.00 -17.28 -1.71
CA ARG A 78 4.15 -16.65 -0.70
C ARG A 78 4.13 -15.12 -0.77
N LYS A 79 5.24 -14.49 -1.16
CA LYS A 79 5.26 -13.03 -1.35
C LYS A 79 4.31 -12.62 -2.48
N PHE A 80 4.32 -13.35 -3.60
CA PHE A 80 3.50 -13.03 -4.76
C PHE A 80 2.06 -13.55 -4.66
N SER A 81 1.80 -14.61 -3.90
CA SER A 81 0.45 -15.19 -3.74
C SER A 81 -0.56 -14.15 -3.24
N THR A 82 -0.12 -13.25 -2.36
CA THR A 82 -0.96 -12.15 -1.88
C THR A 82 -1.41 -11.19 -2.98
N MET A 83 -0.76 -11.16 -4.14
CA MET A 83 -1.09 -10.30 -5.27
C MET A 83 -1.83 -11.05 -6.38
N THR A 84 -1.51 -12.32 -6.62
CA THR A 84 -2.10 -13.12 -7.70
C THR A 84 -3.38 -13.83 -7.29
N ASP A 85 -3.60 -14.09 -6.00
CA ASP A 85 -4.80 -14.74 -5.47
C ASP A 85 -5.75 -13.70 -4.85
N SER A 86 -6.95 -13.58 -5.42
CA SER A 86 -7.98 -12.64 -4.95
C SER A 86 -8.49 -12.98 -3.54
N ILE A 87 -8.54 -14.27 -3.17
CA ILE A 87 -9.03 -14.73 -1.86
C ILE A 87 -8.01 -14.35 -0.77
N GLU A 88 -6.71 -14.57 -1.02
CA GLU A 88 -5.67 -14.14 -0.09
C GLU A 88 -5.61 -12.62 0.01
N TYR A 89 -5.80 -11.90 -1.10
CA TYR A 89 -5.87 -10.44 -1.08
C TYR A 89 -7.03 -9.92 -0.21
N GLU A 90 -8.21 -10.55 -0.31
CA GLU A 90 -9.39 -10.17 0.46
C GLU A 90 -9.20 -10.36 1.98
N LYS A 91 -8.44 -11.38 2.40
CA LYS A 91 -8.06 -11.53 3.81
C LYS A 91 -7.30 -10.30 4.33
N LEU A 92 -6.38 -9.76 3.52
CA LEU A 92 -5.60 -8.57 3.88
C LEU A 92 -6.43 -7.28 3.92
N LEU A 93 -7.50 -7.21 3.14
CA LEU A 93 -8.48 -6.12 3.24
C LEU A 93 -9.23 -6.18 4.57
N ASN A 94 -9.68 -7.37 4.94
CA ASN A 94 -10.41 -7.60 6.19
C ASN A 94 -9.55 -7.34 7.44
N THR A 95 -8.25 -7.62 7.38
CA THR A 95 -7.29 -7.29 8.47
C THR A 95 -6.80 -5.84 8.44
N ASN A 96 -7.27 -5.02 7.49
CA ASN A 96 -6.81 -3.64 7.33
C ASN A 96 -5.30 -3.52 7.01
N GLU A 97 -4.67 -4.56 6.47
CA GLU A 97 -3.30 -4.52 5.95
C GLU A 97 -3.24 -3.96 4.52
N ARG A 98 -4.34 -4.09 3.77
CA ARG A 98 -4.57 -3.41 2.50
C ARG A 98 -5.76 -2.45 2.64
N ARG A 99 -5.79 -1.42 1.79
CA ARG A 99 -6.77 -0.32 1.87
C ARG A 99 -7.58 -0.12 0.58
N ILE A 100 -7.18 -0.75 -0.51
CA ILE A 100 -7.80 -0.64 -1.83
C ILE A 100 -8.11 -2.03 -2.38
N SER A 101 -9.13 -2.17 -3.20
CA SER A 101 -9.57 -3.43 -3.77
C SER A 101 -8.48 -4.13 -4.61
N HIS A 102 -8.66 -5.44 -4.83
CA HIS A 102 -7.73 -6.23 -5.64
C HIS A 102 -7.61 -5.69 -7.06
N LYS A 103 -8.73 -5.31 -7.69
CA LYS A 103 -8.76 -4.66 -9.01
C LYS A 103 -8.00 -3.34 -9.03
N ALA A 104 -8.24 -2.48 -8.03
CA ALA A 104 -7.55 -1.20 -7.93
C ALA A 104 -6.03 -1.39 -7.78
N MET A 105 -5.59 -2.36 -6.98
CA MET A 105 -4.19 -2.73 -6.83
C MET A 105 -3.59 -3.23 -8.15
N LEU A 106 -4.29 -4.10 -8.89
CA LEU A 106 -3.82 -4.60 -10.18
C LEU A 106 -3.66 -3.48 -11.21
N SER A 107 -4.60 -2.53 -11.28
CA SER A 107 -4.44 -1.33 -12.11
C SER A 107 -3.26 -0.47 -11.70
N ALA A 108 -3.08 -0.22 -10.40
CA ALA A 108 -1.94 0.56 -9.91
C ALA A 108 -0.60 -0.13 -10.23
N LEU A 109 -0.54 -1.45 -10.12
CA LEU A 109 0.62 -2.26 -10.51
C LEU A 109 0.87 -2.17 -12.02
N MET A 110 -0.17 -2.30 -12.83
CA MET A 110 -0.09 -2.17 -14.28
C MET A 110 0.46 -0.79 -14.67
N ILE A 111 -0.11 0.29 -14.14
CA ILE A 111 0.38 1.67 -14.35
C ILE A 111 1.86 1.80 -13.98
N SER A 112 2.29 1.15 -12.88
CA SER A 112 3.68 1.21 -12.41
C SER A 112 4.64 0.45 -13.33
N LEU A 113 4.25 -0.74 -13.80
CA LEU A 113 5.07 -1.57 -14.70
C LEU A 113 5.18 -0.96 -16.10
N TYR A 114 4.09 -0.38 -16.61
CA TYR A 114 4.01 0.19 -17.96
C TYR A 114 4.12 1.72 -17.97
N HIS A 115 4.73 2.33 -16.94
CA HIS A 115 4.82 3.80 -16.80
C HIS A 115 5.51 4.52 -17.97
N GLN A 116 6.31 3.81 -18.76
CA GLN A 116 6.98 4.37 -19.94
C GLN A 116 6.00 4.57 -21.12
N GLU A 117 4.88 3.85 -21.13
CA GLU A 117 3.85 4.00 -22.15
C GLU A 117 3.15 5.36 -22.01
N PRO A 118 2.98 6.14 -23.10
CA PRO A 118 2.40 7.48 -23.03
C PRO A 118 1.03 7.56 -22.35
N CYS A 119 0.23 6.50 -22.43
CA CYS A 119 -1.09 6.42 -21.79
C CYS A 119 -1.02 6.35 -20.26
N PHE A 120 0.09 5.87 -19.67
CA PHE A 120 0.22 5.66 -18.23
C PHE A 120 1.11 6.67 -17.52
N GLN A 121 1.89 7.49 -18.24
CA GLN A 121 2.82 8.46 -17.63
C GLN A 121 2.14 9.37 -16.60
N GLN A 122 0.96 9.90 -16.93
CA GLN A 122 0.27 10.88 -16.09
C GLN A 122 -0.42 10.21 -14.89
N ALA A 123 -0.97 9.02 -15.12
CA ALA A 123 -1.49 8.16 -14.06
C ALA A 123 -0.38 7.80 -13.05
N TYR A 124 0.80 7.43 -13.55
CA TYR A 124 1.96 7.07 -12.74
C TYR A 124 2.46 8.26 -11.89
N GLN A 125 2.58 9.44 -12.49
CA GLN A 125 2.95 10.67 -11.76
C GLN A 125 1.93 11.00 -10.66
N MET A 126 0.63 10.88 -10.96
CA MET A 126 -0.41 11.11 -9.95
C MET A 126 -0.27 10.14 -8.77
N LEU A 127 -0.06 8.85 -9.02
CA LEU A 127 0.15 7.86 -7.96
C LEU A 127 1.38 8.19 -7.11
N HIS A 128 2.48 8.64 -7.72
CA HIS A 128 3.67 9.08 -7.01
C HIS A 128 3.40 10.29 -6.11
N LEU A 129 2.74 11.32 -6.64
CA LEU A 129 2.38 12.50 -5.86
C LEU A 129 1.48 12.16 -4.66
N LEU A 130 0.61 11.16 -4.78
CA LEU A 130 -0.21 10.69 -3.66
C LEU A 130 0.64 10.00 -2.57
N MET A 131 1.63 9.19 -2.96
CA MET A 131 2.60 8.62 -2.01
C MET A 131 3.47 9.69 -1.35
N ASP A 132 3.85 10.72 -2.11
CA ASP A 132 4.61 11.87 -1.59
C ASP A 132 3.79 12.65 -0.56
N ILE A 133 2.48 12.82 -0.76
CA ILE A 133 1.59 13.47 0.22
C ILE A 133 1.57 12.66 1.52
N ASP A 134 1.40 11.34 1.44
CA ASP A 134 1.36 10.48 2.64
C ASP A 134 2.70 10.53 3.41
N SER A 135 3.81 10.43 2.68
CA SER A 135 5.16 10.55 3.25
C SER A 135 5.38 11.91 3.93
N GLN A 136 4.98 13.00 3.28
CA GLN A 136 5.08 14.35 3.86
C GLN A 136 4.20 14.53 5.10
N MET A 137 3.04 13.88 5.15
CA MET A 137 2.19 13.89 6.34
C MET A 137 2.87 13.17 7.51
N ILE A 138 3.51 12.02 7.28
CA ILE A 138 4.29 11.31 8.31
C ILE A 138 5.45 12.17 8.79
N ASP A 139 6.23 12.75 7.87
CA ASP A 139 7.35 13.65 8.18
C ASP A 139 6.92 14.84 9.05
N TRP A 140 5.79 15.46 8.69
CA TRP A 140 5.23 16.56 9.47
C TRP A 140 4.90 16.10 10.89
N ARG A 141 4.25 14.94 11.05
CA ARG A 141 3.88 14.43 12.37
C ARG A 141 5.11 14.08 13.21
N GLN A 142 6.16 13.51 12.60
CA GLN A 142 7.43 13.24 13.28
C GLN A 142 8.09 14.54 13.78
N LYS A 143 8.20 15.56 12.92
CA LYS A 143 8.73 16.88 13.28
C LYS A 143 7.91 17.51 14.41
N HIS A 144 6.59 17.37 14.36
CA HIS A 144 5.69 17.85 15.40
C HIS A 144 5.94 17.13 16.75
N ILE A 145 6.12 15.80 16.76
CA ILE A 145 6.48 15.03 17.97
C ILE A 145 7.78 15.56 18.58
N LEU A 146 8.82 15.77 17.78
CA LEU A 146 10.11 16.27 18.26
C LEU A 146 9.98 17.65 18.91
N LEU A 147 9.20 18.54 18.28
CA LEU A 147 8.93 19.87 18.81
C LEU A 147 8.20 19.78 20.16
N VAL A 148 7.12 19.00 20.24
CA VAL A 148 6.35 18.82 21.48
C VAL A 148 7.23 18.23 22.59
N GLN A 149 8.06 17.25 22.25
CA GLN A 149 8.99 16.64 23.21
C GLN A 149 9.98 17.64 23.78
N ARG A 150 10.51 18.55 22.96
CA ARG A 150 11.40 19.62 23.42
C ARG A 150 10.69 20.63 24.32
N GLN A 151 9.42 20.94 24.04
CA GLN A 151 8.69 21.99 24.77
C GLN A 151 8.15 21.53 26.12
N ILE A 152 7.49 20.37 26.16
CA ILE A 152 6.76 19.92 27.37
C ILE A 152 7.31 18.60 27.94
N GLY A 153 8.29 17.97 27.29
CA GLY A 153 8.79 16.67 27.69
C GLY A 153 7.66 15.64 27.76
N ARG A 154 7.70 14.75 28.76
CA ARG A 154 6.69 13.70 28.97
C ARG A 154 5.43 14.17 29.72
N LYS A 155 5.20 15.47 29.84
CA LYS A 155 4.01 15.99 30.52
C LYS A 155 2.75 15.69 29.70
N PRO A 156 1.59 15.49 30.35
CA PRO A 156 0.31 15.41 29.67
C PRO A 156 0.05 16.66 28.81
N GLY A 157 -0.63 16.46 27.69
CA GLY A 157 -1.06 17.54 26.82
C GLY A 157 -2.13 18.41 27.48
N THR A 158 -2.14 19.70 27.17
CA THR A 158 -3.14 20.65 27.70
C THR A 158 -4.58 20.31 27.30
N ALA A 159 -4.75 19.52 26.24
CA ALA A 159 -6.04 18.99 25.78
C ALA A 159 -6.45 17.67 26.47
N GLY A 160 -5.73 17.23 27.50
CA GLY A 160 -6.04 16.00 28.24
C GLY A 160 -5.54 14.72 27.59
N THR A 161 -4.66 14.81 26.58
CA THR A 161 -3.99 13.65 25.98
C THR A 161 -2.74 13.26 26.76
N ASP A 162 -2.21 12.05 26.53
CA ASP A 162 -0.93 11.59 27.09
C ASP A 162 0.30 12.33 26.50
N GLY A 163 0.10 13.48 25.85
CA GLY A 163 1.15 14.29 25.25
C GLY A 163 1.87 13.56 24.13
N ILE A 164 3.19 13.37 24.28
CA ILE A 164 4.03 12.66 23.30
C ILE A 164 3.50 11.26 22.99
N PHE A 165 3.06 10.50 24.00
CA PHE A 165 2.67 9.10 23.81
C PHE A 165 1.41 8.98 22.93
N TYR A 166 0.49 9.94 23.01
CA TYR A 166 -0.64 10.01 22.08
C TYR A 166 -0.15 10.28 20.65
N LEU A 167 0.75 11.26 20.47
CA LEU A 167 1.26 11.62 19.13
C LEU A 167 2.05 10.48 18.49
N GLN A 168 2.82 9.72 19.27
CA GLN A 168 3.55 8.54 18.78
C GLN A 168 2.62 7.46 18.22
N LYS A 169 1.43 7.28 18.80
CA LYS A 169 0.40 6.35 18.26
C LYS A 169 -0.17 6.79 16.91
N THR A 170 0.09 8.04 16.48
CA THR A 170 -0.34 8.54 15.17
C THR A 170 0.68 8.28 14.05
N MET A 171 1.80 7.59 14.36
CA MET A 171 2.86 7.22 13.40
C MET A 171 2.63 5.84 12.76
N THR A 172 1.63 5.10 13.24
CA THR A 172 1.21 3.78 12.75
C THR A 172 -0.06 3.92 11.94
#